data_AF-A0A060YY16-F1
#
_entry.id   AF-A0A060YY16-F1
#
_cell.length_a   1.000
_cell.length_b   1.000
_cell.length_c   1.000
_cell.angle_alpha   90.00
_cell.angle_beta   90.00
_cell.angle_gamma   90.00
#
_symmetry.space_group_name_H-M   'P 1'
#
loop_
_entity.id
_entity.type
_entity.pdbx_description
1 polymer ?
#
loop_
_entity_poly.entity_id
_entity_poly.type
_entity_poly.pdbx_seq_one_letter_code
_entity_poly.pdbx_strand_id
1 'polypeptide(L)'
;IDECADPDTCTQICVNILGSYKCECEEGYELDPKTKTCKAATDIDECADPDTCTQICVNILGSYKCECEEGYELDPKTKTCKAATGTVPYLLFTNRHEVRKMTLDRSEYVPLIPRLKNVVALDMDMPGHKIFWSDLYHRKIYSADMNLAGNSSHHNVVIDSQMEAPECLAVDWIHGNIYWTDSVLQTISVATTDGTRRKTLISEGLEKPRSIVVDPANNFMYWTDWGDEAKIEKSGLNGADRVALVTDNIKWPNGITLDMVNQRLYWVDSKMHTVSSIGVNGEGRHTLIYNEDKLAHPLSLAVFEEKVFWTDMGDRAVMSANRLTGNDITVLAEDLMQPEDIIVYHNLKQPIGKNWCTEKNFVNGGCEFLCLPAPQINQHSPKYTCACPDHMTLGLDMRKCVAAPTTTAPSTTPKIAAPIPTRAPTKQPAGPTSTTTTTTTTTSSARRVQPQDPDRSATTHSPQETAVTGQSGYVAMPKVAEASHHTVLYIVLPIMMMCLVLFGAVLLWRHWRLKNTNTIHFDNPVYQKTTEDELHICRNHSQDGYTYPQRQMVSLEEDLA
;
A
#
# COMPACT_ATOMS: atom_id res chain seq x y z
N ILE A 1 15.05 -31.18 -50.74
CA ILE A 1 16.37 -31.56 -51.30
C ILE A 1 17.21 -31.85 -50.05
N ASP A 2 18.48 -31.49 -49.92
CA ASP A 2 18.98 -31.08 -48.61
C ASP A 2 19.53 -29.67 -48.71
N GLU A 3 18.66 -28.72 -48.42
CA GLU A 3 18.91 -27.28 -48.46
C GLU A 3 19.89 -26.85 -47.33
N CYS A 4 20.06 -27.67 -46.28
CA CYS A 4 21.04 -27.46 -45.21
C CYS A 4 22.41 -28.09 -45.50
N ALA A 5 22.61 -28.72 -46.67
CA ALA A 5 23.93 -29.17 -47.11
C ALA A 5 24.83 -28.00 -47.61
N ASP A 6 24.26 -26.81 -47.81
CA ASP A 6 24.98 -25.57 -48.06
C ASP A 6 25.11 -24.76 -46.75
N PRO A 7 26.33 -24.49 -46.24
CA PRO A 7 26.52 -23.79 -44.98
C PRO A 7 26.13 -22.30 -45.03
N ASP A 8 25.98 -21.70 -46.22
CA ASP A 8 25.53 -20.30 -46.34
C ASP A 8 23.99 -20.15 -46.23
N THR A 9 23.24 -21.26 -46.14
CA THR A 9 21.76 -21.27 -46.08
C THR A 9 21.16 -20.64 -44.80
N CYS A 10 21.84 -20.77 -43.65
CA CYS A 10 21.44 -20.22 -42.34
C CYS A 10 22.69 -19.85 -41.53
N THR A 11 22.65 -18.82 -40.68
CA THR A 11 23.88 -18.32 -40.00
C THR A 11 24.27 -19.04 -38.71
N GLN A 12 23.37 -19.84 -38.12
CA GLN A 12 23.64 -20.68 -36.94
C GLN A 12 23.11 -22.10 -37.20
N ILE A 13 21.81 -22.34 -36.97
CA ILE A 13 21.22 -23.68 -37.08
C ILE A 13 20.36 -23.77 -38.34
N CYS A 14 20.51 -24.85 -39.11
CA CYS A 14 19.65 -25.18 -40.25
C CYS A 14 18.95 -26.51 -40.01
N VAL A 15 17.61 -26.50 -40.07
CA VAL A 15 16.76 -27.69 -39.92
C VAL A 15 16.10 -28.00 -41.26
N ASN A 16 16.57 -29.05 -41.92
CA ASN A 16 15.96 -29.56 -43.16
C ASN A 16 14.61 -30.24 -42.84
N ILE A 17 13.57 -29.93 -43.61
CA ILE A 17 12.22 -30.49 -43.47
C ILE A 17 11.72 -31.00 -44.84
N LEU A 18 10.68 -31.84 -44.86
CA LEU A 18 10.28 -32.52 -46.10
C LEU A 18 9.70 -31.53 -47.14
N GLY A 19 10.58 -31.01 -48.01
CA GLY A 19 10.25 -30.06 -49.08
C GLY A 19 10.59 -28.59 -48.79
N SER A 20 11.32 -28.28 -47.71
CA SER A 20 11.78 -26.92 -47.35
C SER A 20 12.90 -27.01 -46.30
N TYR A 21 13.43 -25.89 -45.85
CA TYR A 21 14.24 -25.80 -44.62
C TYR A 21 13.66 -24.72 -43.67
N LYS A 22 14.14 -24.73 -42.42
CA LYS A 22 13.96 -23.67 -41.41
C LYS A 22 15.34 -23.27 -40.89
N CYS A 23 15.57 -21.98 -40.67
CA CYS A 23 16.70 -21.50 -39.86
C CYS A 23 16.26 -21.36 -38.41
N GLU A 24 17.15 -21.71 -37.49
CA GLU A 24 17.00 -21.54 -36.05
C GLU A 24 18.28 -20.90 -35.49
N CYS A 25 18.19 -20.34 -34.29
CA CYS A 25 19.30 -19.69 -33.61
C CYS A 25 19.74 -20.52 -32.40
N GLU A 26 20.96 -20.27 -31.95
CA GLU A 26 21.45 -20.76 -30.65
C GLU A 26 20.71 -20.04 -29.51
N GLU A 27 20.71 -20.61 -28.30
CA GLU A 27 20.11 -19.96 -27.12
C GLU A 27 20.76 -18.58 -26.89
N GLY A 28 19.96 -17.60 -26.44
CA GLY A 28 20.37 -16.19 -26.34
C GLY A 28 20.21 -15.35 -27.62
N TYR A 29 19.75 -15.92 -28.74
CA TYR A 29 19.55 -15.19 -30.01
C TYR A 29 18.15 -15.37 -30.62
N GLU A 30 17.54 -14.28 -31.09
CA GLU A 30 16.34 -14.30 -31.92
C GLU A 30 16.72 -14.35 -33.42
N LEU A 31 15.81 -14.86 -34.26
CA LEU A 31 15.97 -14.93 -35.71
C LEU A 31 15.40 -13.66 -36.39
N ASP A 32 16.22 -12.88 -37.08
CA ASP A 32 15.74 -11.73 -37.86
C ASP A 32 14.67 -12.17 -38.89
N PRO A 33 13.40 -11.71 -38.79
CA PRO A 33 12.31 -12.16 -39.65
C PRO A 33 12.42 -11.70 -41.12
N LYS A 34 13.34 -10.76 -41.42
CA LYS A 34 13.61 -10.25 -42.77
C LYS A 34 14.84 -10.90 -43.39
N THR A 35 15.92 -11.06 -42.63
CA THR A 35 17.19 -11.60 -43.15
C THR A 35 17.39 -13.09 -42.88
N LYS A 36 16.60 -13.71 -41.99
CA LYS A 36 16.82 -15.07 -41.45
C LYS A 36 18.22 -15.26 -40.86
N THR A 37 18.81 -14.19 -40.32
CA THR A 37 20.14 -14.27 -39.68
C THR A 37 20.03 -14.08 -38.17
N CYS A 38 20.72 -14.95 -37.45
CA CYS A 38 21.03 -14.85 -36.04
C CYS A 38 22.43 -14.22 -35.92
N LYS A 39 22.56 -13.09 -35.21
CA LYS A 39 23.80 -12.31 -35.09
C LYS A 39 23.83 -11.59 -33.75
N ALA A 40 24.96 -10.98 -33.39
CA ALA A 40 25.08 -10.03 -32.28
C ALA A 40 24.19 -8.75 -32.38
N ALA A 41 23.36 -8.63 -33.43
CA ALA A 41 22.33 -7.59 -33.58
C ALA A 41 20.89 -8.14 -33.40
N THR A 42 20.77 -9.44 -33.12
CA THR A 42 19.54 -10.16 -32.72
C THR A 42 19.77 -10.92 -31.40
N ASP A 43 20.74 -10.45 -30.63
CA ASP A 43 20.98 -10.79 -29.23
C ASP A 43 19.72 -10.54 -28.40
N ILE A 44 19.35 -11.47 -27.52
CA ILE A 44 18.22 -11.32 -26.62
C ILE A 44 18.72 -10.68 -25.34
N ASP A 45 18.37 -9.41 -25.10
CA ASP A 45 18.68 -8.73 -23.84
C ASP A 45 17.78 -9.27 -22.71
N GLU A 46 18.20 -10.35 -22.02
CA GLU A 46 17.41 -10.93 -20.93
C GLU A 46 17.29 -9.99 -19.72
N CYS A 47 18.14 -8.96 -19.63
CA CYS A 47 18.06 -7.91 -18.63
C CYS A 47 16.99 -6.85 -18.92
N ALA A 48 16.32 -6.93 -20.08
CA ALA A 48 15.10 -6.15 -20.35
C ALA A 48 13.87 -6.66 -19.55
N ASP A 49 13.92 -7.90 -19.03
CA ASP A 49 12.94 -8.40 -18.05
C ASP A 49 13.47 -8.16 -16.62
N PRO A 50 12.81 -7.32 -15.79
CA PRO A 50 13.25 -7.03 -14.43
C PRO A 50 13.27 -8.23 -13.48
N ASP A 51 12.58 -9.32 -13.81
CA ASP A 51 12.43 -10.48 -12.94
C ASP A 51 13.39 -11.64 -13.37
N THR A 52 14.31 -11.43 -14.33
CA THR A 52 15.37 -12.37 -14.79
C THR A 52 16.42 -12.69 -13.71
N CYS A 53 16.88 -11.69 -12.95
CA CYS A 53 17.89 -11.84 -11.89
C CYS A 53 17.34 -11.35 -10.55
N THR A 54 17.82 -11.92 -9.43
CA THR A 54 17.39 -11.43 -8.10
C THR A 54 17.85 -10.02 -7.78
N GLN A 55 18.96 -9.56 -8.39
CA GLN A 55 19.59 -8.26 -8.18
C GLN A 55 20.15 -7.70 -9.50
N ILE A 56 21.47 -7.61 -9.66
CA ILE A 56 22.11 -7.01 -10.84
C ILE A 56 22.07 -8.00 -12.00
N CYS A 57 21.68 -7.53 -13.18
CA CYS A 57 21.72 -8.28 -14.44
C CYS A 57 22.70 -7.63 -15.40
N VAL A 58 23.55 -8.44 -16.06
CA VAL A 58 24.51 -8.00 -17.08
C VAL A 58 24.29 -8.83 -18.34
N ASN A 59 23.79 -8.21 -19.41
CA ASN A 59 23.67 -8.86 -20.72
C ASN A 59 25.06 -9.05 -21.36
N ILE A 60 25.26 -10.17 -22.04
CA ILE A 60 26.47 -10.61 -22.75
C ILE A 60 26.02 -11.23 -24.08
N LEU A 61 26.78 -11.11 -25.16
CA LEU A 61 26.33 -11.61 -26.47
C LEU A 61 26.02 -13.12 -26.45
N GLY A 62 24.73 -13.47 -26.49
CA GLY A 62 24.18 -14.82 -26.39
C GLY A 62 23.95 -15.37 -24.97
N SER A 63 24.00 -14.56 -23.91
CA SER A 63 23.70 -14.99 -22.53
C SER A 63 23.68 -13.84 -21.52
N TYR A 64 23.09 -14.03 -20.35
CA TYR A 64 23.20 -13.06 -19.24
C TYR A 64 24.05 -13.59 -18.07
N LYS A 65 24.49 -12.66 -17.22
CA LYS A 65 25.09 -12.95 -15.92
C LYS A 65 24.38 -12.16 -14.83
N CYS A 66 23.88 -12.86 -13.80
CA CYS A 66 23.47 -12.21 -12.56
C CYS A 66 24.68 -11.91 -11.68
N GLU A 67 24.69 -10.72 -11.08
CA GLU A 67 25.63 -10.29 -10.04
C GLU A 67 24.86 -9.80 -8.79
N CYS A 68 25.56 -9.61 -7.68
CA CYS A 68 24.95 -9.25 -6.39
C CYS A 68 25.46 -7.89 -5.90
N GLU A 69 24.58 -7.18 -5.19
CA GLU A 69 24.83 -5.86 -4.59
C GLU A 69 25.74 -5.96 -3.34
N GLU A 70 26.35 -4.85 -2.91
CA GLU A 70 27.22 -4.85 -1.73
C GLU A 70 26.52 -5.42 -0.49
N GLY A 71 27.16 -6.41 0.15
CA GLY A 71 26.61 -7.15 1.29
C GLY A 71 25.79 -8.39 0.94
N TYR A 72 25.64 -8.73 -0.35
CA TYR A 72 25.07 -9.99 -0.81
C TYR A 72 26.11 -10.92 -1.47
N GLU A 73 25.94 -12.23 -1.30
CA GLU A 73 26.77 -13.31 -1.85
C GLU A 73 25.92 -14.20 -2.77
N LEU A 74 26.45 -14.59 -3.94
CA LEU A 74 25.73 -15.46 -4.87
C LEU A 74 25.76 -16.93 -4.42
N ASP A 75 24.61 -17.51 -4.07
CA ASP A 75 24.53 -18.93 -3.70
C ASP A 75 24.92 -19.82 -4.91
N PRO A 76 25.97 -20.66 -4.80
CA PRO A 76 26.44 -21.49 -5.90
C PRO A 76 25.41 -22.49 -6.45
N LYS A 77 24.41 -22.88 -5.65
CA LYS A 77 23.36 -23.86 -5.96
C LYS A 77 22.12 -23.20 -6.55
N THR A 78 21.58 -22.17 -5.90
CA THR A 78 20.30 -21.55 -6.33
C THR A 78 20.49 -20.45 -7.38
N LYS A 79 21.71 -19.91 -7.52
CA LYS A 79 22.01 -18.70 -8.30
C LYS A 79 21.24 -17.44 -7.85
N THR A 80 20.74 -17.44 -6.61
CA THR A 80 20.12 -16.26 -5.99
C THR A 80 21.11 -15.54 -5.09
N CYS A 81 20.99 -14.20 -5.02
CA CYS A 81 21.79 -13.39 -4.10
C CYS A 81 21.23 -13.50 -2.67
N LYS A 82 22.08 -14.01 -1.76
CA LYS A 82 21.80 -14.19 -0.33
C LYS A 82 22.53 -13.15 0.50
N ALA A 83 22.00 -12.79 1.66
CA ALA A 83 22.72 -11.91 2.59
C ALA A 83 24.05 -12.56 3.02
N ALA A 84 25.12 -11.76 3.07
CA ALA A 84 26.45 -12.26 3.39
C ALA A 84 26.51 -12.93 4.77
N THR A 85 27.37 -13.95 4.88
CA THR A 85 27.41 -14.85 6.04
C THR A 85 27.66 -14.13 7.36
N GLY A 86 26.63 -14.00 8.21
CA GLY A 86 26.76 -13.52 9.60
C GLY A 86 25.53 -12.84 10.20
N THR A 87 24.63 -12.31 9.36
CA THR A 87 23.38 -11.65 9.82
C THR A 87 22.16 -12.52 9.54
N VAL A 88 21.34 -12.75 10.57
CA VAL A 88 20.10 -13.54 10.45
C VAL A 88 18.92 -12.60 10.16
N PRO A 89 18.21 -12.76 9.02
CA PRO A 89 16.99 -12.00 8.73
C PRO A 89 15.80 -12.54 9.53
N TYR A 90 14.99 -11.61 10.04
CA TYR A 90 13.74 -11.92 10.75
C TYR A 90 12.56 -11.18 10.14
N LEU A 91 11.38 -11.79 10.18
CA LEU A 91 10.10 -11.14 9.95
C LEU A 91 9.55 -10.68 11.30
N LEU A 92 9.21 -9.39 11.39
CA LEU A 92 8.48 -8.79 12.50
C LEU A 92 7.08 -8.44 12.01
N PHE A 93 6.04 -8.82 12.74
CA PHE A 93 4.64 -8.58 12.34
C PHE A 93 3.72 -8.31 13.52
N THR A 94 2.67 -7.52 13.28
CA THR A 94 1.62 -7.27 14.28
C THR A 94 0.75 -8.51 14.47
N ASN A 95 0.22 -8.67 15.69
CA ASN A 95 -0.74 -9.72 16.03
C ASN A 95 -1.77 -9.19 17.06
N ARG A 96 -2.27 -7.97 16.82
CA ARG A 96 -3.23 -7.20 17.65
C ARG A 96 -2.79 -6.83 19.07
N HIS A 97 -2.48 -7.83 19.90
CA HIS A 97 -2.13 -7.68 21.32
C HIS A 97 -0.62 -7.89 21.58
N GLU A 98 0.14 -8.14 20.52
CA GLU A 98 1.59 -8.31 20.55
C GLU A 98 2.21 -8.03 19.17
N VAL A 99 3.52 -7.81 19.14
CA VAL A 99 4.35 -7.94 17.93
C VAL A 99 5.10 -9.27 18.03
N ARG A 100 5.11 -10.07 16.96
CA ARG A 100 5.86 -11.33 16.86
C ARG A 100 7.14 -11.17 16.04
N LYS A 101 8.13 -12.02 16.34
CA LYS A 101 9.40 -12.21 15.64
C LYS A 101 9.48 -13.66 15.16
N MET A 102 9.91 -13.89 13.91
CA MET A 102 10.35 -15.21 13.45
C MET A 102 11.49 -15.11 12.44
N THR A 103 12.35 -16.12 12.38
CA THR A 103 13.31 -16.30 11.27
C THR A 103 12.60 -16.73 9.99
N LEU A 104 13.25 -16.57 8.84
CA LEU A 104 12.70 -16.99 7.53
C LEU A 104 12.55 -18.52 7.38
N ASP A 105 13.26 -19.30 8.20
CA ASP A 105 13.14 -20.77 8.31
C ASP A 105 12.15 -21.23 9.39
N ARG A 106 11.51 -20.29 10.10
CA ARG A 106 10.54 -20.48 11.20
C ARG A 106 11.11 -21.03 12.52
N SER A 107 12.43 -21.16 12.66
CA SER A 107 13.06 -21.74 13.87
C SER A 107 12.89 -20.90 15.15
N GLU A 108 13.05 -19.57 15.09
CA GLU A 108 12.92 -18.69 16.28
C GLU A 108 11.55 -17.97 16.37
N TYR A 109 10.43 -18.71 16.46
CA TYR A 109 9.11 -18.07 16.57
C TYR A 109 8.77 -17.62 18.00
N VAL A 110 8.82 -16.31 18.27
CA VAL A 110 8.64 -15.73 19.63
C VAL A 110 7.87 -14.40 19.63
N PRO A 111 7.16 -14.04 20.72
CA PRO A 111 6.64 -12.70 20.91
C PRO A 111 7.77 -11.71 21.27
N LEU A 112 7.87 -10.60 20.52
CA LEU A 112 8.85 -9.53 20.71
C LEU A 112 8.34 -8.46 21.68
N ILE A 113 7.13 -7.95 21.44
CA ILE A 113 6.48 -6.92 22.27
C ILE A 113 5.13 -7.47 22.75
N PRO A 114 5.03 -8.07 23.95
CA PRO A 114 3.80 -8.65 24.46
C PRO A 114 2.93 -7.63 25.22
N ARG A 115 1.61 -7.89 25.27
CA ARG A 115 0.60 -7.16 26.08
C ARG A 115 0.26 -5.74 25.58
N LEU A 116 0.36 -5.50 24.28
CA LEU A 116 -0.18 -4.30 23.60
C LEU A 116 -1.72 -4.35 23.57
N LYS A 117 -2.39 -3.25 23.21
CA LYS A 117 -3.87 -3.18 23.21
C LYS A 117 -4.46 -3.43 21.84
N ASN A 118 -4.08 -2.64 20.84
CA ASN A 118 -4.48 -2.87 19.46
C ASN A 118 -3.40 -2.30 18.52
N VAL A 119 -2.26 -3.00 18.46
CA VAL A 119 -1.17 -2.67 17.54
C VAL A 119 -1.53 -3.04 16.12
N VAL A 120 -1.31 -2.13 15.17
CA VAL A 120 -1.67 -2.34 13.74
C VAL A 120 -0.48 -2.23 12.82
N ALA A 121 0.31 -1.15 12.93
CA ALA A 121 1.51 -0.90 12.12
C ALA A 121 2.80 -0.96 12.94
N LEU A 122 3.92 -1.30 12.29
CA LEU A 122 5.26 -1.19 12.85
C LEU A 122 6.32 -0.79 11.80
N ASP A 123 7.34 -0.06 12.21
CA ASP A 123 8.58 0.11 11.42
C ASP A 123 9.80 0.29 12.36
N MET A 124 11.01 0.38 11.81
CA MET A 124 12.26 0.33 12.56
C MET A 124 13.30 1.36 12.11
N ASP A 125 14.23 1.65 13.02
CA ASP A 125 15.50 2.32 12.75
C ASP A 125 16.60 1.29 13.05
N MET A 126 17.10 0.61 12.02
CA MET A 126 18.13 -0.43 12.12
C MET A 126 19.46 0.13 12.65
N PRO A 127 20.02 1.24 12.11
CA PRO A 127 21.24 1.85 12.65
C PRO A 127 21.09 2.34 14.09
N GLY A 128 19.93 2.89 14.46
CA GLY A 128 19.62 3.35 15.82
C GLY A 128 19.13 2.25 16.77
N HIS A 129 18.98 1.01 16.28
CA HIS A 129 18.42 -0.15 17.01
C HIS A 129 17.06 0.10 17.68
N LYS A 130 16.13 0.78 17.00
CA LYS A 130 14.79 1.08 17.54
C LYS A 130 13.66 0.46 16.73
N ILE A 131 12.54 0.20 17.41
CA ILE A 131 11.26 -0.19 16.82
C ILE A 131 10.19 0.85 17.20
N PHE A 132 9.33 1.17 16.23
CA PHE A 132 8.21 2.08 16.33
C PHE A 132 6.92 1.31 16.01
N TRP A 133 5.82 1.63 16.68
CA TRP A 133 4.52 0.99 16.41
C TRP A 133 3.34 1.91 16.73
N SER A 134 2.23 1.74 16.02
CA SER A 134 0.97 2.45 16.29
C SER A 134 0.00 1.57 17.08
N ASP A 135 -0.61 2.12 18.14
CA ASP A 135 -1.66 1.45 18.92
C ASP A 135 -2.97 2.25 18.80
N LEU A 136 -3.97 1.68 18.12
CA LEU A 136 -5.25 2.36 17.83
C LEU A 136 -6.15 2.51 19.06
N TYR A 137 -5.92 1.72 20.12
CA TYR A 137 -6.72 1.82 21.34
C TYR A 137 -6.34 3.07 22.16
N HIS A 138 -5.05 3.40 22.23
CA HIS A 138 -4.57 4.64 22.84
C HIS A 138 -4.43 5.81 21.87
N ARG A 139 -4.45 5.54 20.55
CA ARG A 139 -4.20 6.51 19.45
C ARG A 139 -2.83 7.18 19.56
N LYS A 140 -1.79 6.36 19.75
CA LYS A 140 -0.41 6.83 19.92
C LYS A 140 0.56 6.07 19.03
N ILE A 141 1.65 6.75 18.65
CA ILE A 141 2.87 6.12 18.14
C ILE A 141 3.82 5.96 19.33
N TYR A 142 4.33 4.76 19.53
CA TYR A 142 5.31 4.42 20.54
C TYR A 142 6.67 4.10 19.92
N SER A 143 7.73 4.16 20.72
CA SER A 143 9.05 3.64 20.36
C SER A 143 9.77 2.98 21.54
N ALA A 144 10.65 2.04 21.23
CA ALA A 144 11.57 1.42 22.20
C ALA A 144 12.86 0.98 21.51
N ASP A 145 13.95 0.88 22.27
CA ASP A 145 15.16 0.21 21.81
C ASP A 145 14.87 -1.29 21.66
N MET A 146 15.28 -1.90 20.55
CA MET A 146 14.85 -3.25 20.12
C MET A 146 15.06 -4.31 21.21
N ASN A 147 16.22 -4.27 21.89
CA ASN A 147 16.58 -5.21 22.96
C ASN A 147 15.76 -5.04 24.26
N LEU A 148 15.05 -3.92 24.41
CA LEU A 148 14.26 -3.57 25.60
C LEU A 148 12.75 -3.54 25.33
N ALA A 149 12.34 -3.63 24.06
CA ALA A 149 10.95 -3.51 23.61
C ALA A 149 9.97 -4.52 24.26
N GLY A 150 10.45 -5.67 24.73
CA GLY A 150 9.63 -6.65 25.48
C GLY A 150 9.17 -6.17 26.88
N ASN A 151 9.76 -5.08 27.38
CA ASN A 151 9.43 -4.48 28.68
C ASN A 151 8.78 -3.09 28.53
N SER A 152 7.53 -2.97 28.98
CA SER A 152 6.73 -1.75 28.85
C SER A 152 7.24 -0.55 29.65
N SER A 153 8.22 -0.70 30.56
CA SER A 153 8.88 0.47 31.19
C SER A 153 9.85 1.22 30.26
N HIS A 154 10.15 0.68 29.08
CA HIS A 154 11.00 1.31 28.05
C HIS A 154 10.20 1.78 26.83
N HIS A 155 8.86 1.74 26.90
CA HIS A 155 7.97 2.22 25.84
C HIS A 155 7.82 3.74 25.95
N ASN A 156 8.53 4.46 25.09
CA ASN A 156 8.40 5.91 24.96
C ASN A 156 7.22 6.25 24.06
N VAL A 157 6.56 7.38 24.30
CA VAL A 157 5.52 7.92 23.43
C VAL A 157 6.16 8.92 22.48
N VAL A 158 5.97 8.74 21.17
CA VAL A 158 6.50 9.63 20.12
C VAL A 158 5.43 10.66 19.72
N ILE A 159 4.21 10.20 19.38
CA ILE A 159 3.07 11.07 19.05
C ILE A 159 1.85 10.60 19.85
N ASP A 160 1.06 11.54 20.36
CA ASP A 160 0.00 11.26 21.32
C ASP A 160 -1.34 11.98 21.09
N SER A 161 -1.41 12.76 20.01
CA SER A 161 -2.43 13.77 19.76
C SER A 161 -2.55 14.08 18.26
N GLN A 162 -3.67 14.69 17.83
CA GLN A 162 -3.98 14.96 16.42
C GLN A 162 -3.87 13.71 15.52
N MET A 163 -4.43 12.58 15.96
CA MET A 163 -4.43 11.30 15.26
C MET A 163 -5.73 10.54 15.57
N GLU A 164 -6.30 9.88 14.56
CA GLU A 164 -7.52 9.08 14.69
C GLU A 164 -7.27 7.61 14.29
N ALA A 165 -6.59 7.36 13.16
CA ALA A 165 -6.37 6.03 12.58
C ALA A 165 -5.01 5.91 11.84
N PRO A 166 -3.87 5.82 12.55
CA PRO A 166 -2.56 5.54 11.97
C PRO A 166 -2.42 4.09 11.46
N GLU A 167 -2.84 3.85 10.20
CA GLU A 167 -2.86 2.51 9.58
C GLU A 167 -1.47 2.00 9.15
N CYS A 168 -0.49 2.88 8.89
CA CYS A 168 0.89 2.48 8.55
C CYS A 168 1.94 3.52 9.01
N LEU A 169 3.17 3.08 9.20
CA LEU A 169 4.33 3.89 9.59
C LEU A 169 5.48 3.68 8.58
N ALA A 170 6.29 4.71 8.35
CA ALA A 170 7.56 4.58 7.63
C ALA A 170 8.64 5.48 8.26
N VAL A 171 9.82 4.94 8.52
CA VAL A 171 10.92 5.61 9.23
C VAL A 171 12.05 5.93 8.27
N ASP A 172 12.50 7.18 8.28
CA ASP A 172 13.68 7.66 7.58
C ASP A 172 14.87 7.62 8.55
N TRP A 173 15.58 6.49 8.55
CA TRP A 173 16.77 6.24 9.38
C TRP A 173 17.98 7.13 9.02
N ILE A 174 17.97 7.77 7.85
CA ILE A 174 19.06 8.65 7.41
C ILE A 174 18.87 10.06 7.99
N HIS A 175 17.65 10.59 7.99
CA HIS A 175 17.35 11.95 8.46
C HIS A 175 16.75 12.03 9.87
N GLY A 176 16.30 10.91 10.43
CA GLY A 176 15.72 10.84 11.78
C GLY A 176 14.25 11.29 11.84
N ASN A 177 13.48 10.97 10.79
CA ASN A 177 12.06 11.31 10.69
C ASN A 177 11.18 10.04 10.67
N ILE A 178 9.92 10.18 11.09
CA ILE A 178 8.87 9.16 10.98
C ILE A 178 7.66 9.77 10.26
N TYR A 179 7.17 9.04 9.27
CA TYR A 179 6.02 9.37 8.44
C TYR A 179 4.88 8.41 8.77
N TRP A 180 3.64 8.87 8.67
CA TRP A 180 2.47 8.01 8.79
C TRP A 180 1.30 8.51 7.97
N THR A 181 0.45 7.56 7.58
CA THR A 181 -0.87 7.77 7.01
C THR A 181 -1.91 7.86 8.12
N ASP A 182 -2.94 8.69 7.96
CA ASP A 182 -4.15 8.61 8.78
C ASP A 182 -5.38 8.58 7.86
N SER A 183 -6.08 7.44 7.85
CA SER A 183 -7.18 7.16 6.92
C SER A 183 -8.49 7.87 7.30
N VAL A 184 -8.62 8.32 8.55
CA VAL A 184 -9.81 9.02 9.06
C VAL A 184 -9.62 10.54 8.97
N LEU A 185 -8.40 11.03 9.21
CA LEU A 185 -8.05 12.44 8.99
C LEU A 185 -7.74 12.76 7.52
N GLN A 186 -7.56 11.74 6.67
CA GLN A 186 -7.20 11.87 5.25
C GLN A 186 -5.87 12.63 5.06
N THR A 187 -4.85 12.27 5.85
CA THR A 187 -3.54 12.94 5.82
C THR A 187 -2.35 12.00 5.70
N ILE A 188 -1.24 12.55 5.21
CA ILE A 188 0.11 12.05 5.45
C ILE A 188 0.85 13.09 6.28
N SER A 189 1.40 12.67 7.41
CA SER A 189 2.12 13.51 8.36
C SER A 189 3.55 13.01 8.56
N VAL A 190 4.44 13.93 8.96
CA VAL A 190 5.82 13.64 9.36
C VAL A 190 6.09 14.21 10.75
N ALA A 191 6.94 13.54 11.51
CA ALA A 191 7.59 14.08 12.69
C ALA A 191 9.05 13.66 12.75
N THR A 192 9.84 14.29 13.63
CA THR A 192 11.13 13.71 14.06
C THR A 192 10.88 12.45 14.89
N THR A 193 11.82 11.49 14.89
CA THR A 193 11.67 10.22 15.64
C THR A 193 11.64 10.37 17.16
N ASP A 194 11.94 11.57 17.67
CA ASP A 194 11.79 11.98 19.08
C ASP A 194 10.43 12.65 19.38
N GLY A 195 9.57 12.83 18.38
CA GLY A 195 8.26 13.48 18.51
C GLY A 195 8.29 15.01 18.67
N THR A 196 9.47 15.63 18.78
CA THR A 196 9.58 17.06 19.17
C THR A 196 9.04 18.04 18.13
N ARG A 197 9.04 17.66 16.85
CA ARG A 197 8.63 18.51 15.73
C ARG A 197 7.78 17.71 14.75
N ARG A 198 6.56 18.17 14.49
CA ARG A 198 5.56 17.53 13.61
C ARG A 198 5.05 18.50 12.54
N LYS A 199 4.75 17.96 11.35
CA LYS A 199 4.04 18.63 10.26
C LYS A 199 3.07 17.67 9.56
N THR A 200 1.87 18.14 9.24
CA THR A 200 1.01 17.54 8.20
C THR A 200 1.58 17.92 6.82
N LEU A 201 1.99 16.93 6.02
CA LEU A 201 2.60 17.16 4.70
C LEU A 201 1.56 17.23 3.59
N ILE A 202 0.60 16.30 3.60
CA ILE A 202 -0.42 16.15 2.55
C ILE A 202 -1.78 15.99 3.23
N SER A 203 -2.75 16.80 2.81
CA SER A 203 -4.12 16.83 3.35
C SER A 203 -5.18 17.19 2.30
N GLU A 204 -4.82 17.09 1.02
CA GLU A 204 -5.70 17.36 -0.13
C GLU A 204 -5.64 16.17 -1.08
N GLY A 205 -6.76 15.79 -1.70
CA GLY A 205 -6.78 14.69 -2.68
C GLY A 205 -6.33 13.32 -2.15
N LEU A 206 -6.47 13.08 -0.84
CA LEU A 206 -6.33 11.77 -0.20
C LEU A 206 -7.73 11.32 0.24
N GLU A 207 -8.09 10.06 0.02
CA GLU A 207 -9.39 9.53 0.44
C GLU A 207 -9.26 8.52 1.58
N LYS A 208 -8.46 7.47 1.39
CA LYS A 208 -8.17 6.42 2.36
C LYS A 208 -6.69 6.01 2.24
N PRO A 209 -5.73 6.89 2.59
CA PRO A 209 -4.31 6.53 2.60
C PRO A 209 -4.08 5.37 3.58
N ARG A 210 -3.43 4.29 3.14
CA ARG A 210 -3.15 3.10 3.97
C ARG A 210 -1.65 2.87 4.16
N SER A 211 -0.98 2.16 3.25
CA SER A 211 0.42 1.78 3.45
C SER A 211 1.35 2.83 2.85
N ILE A 212 2.48 3.09 3.50
CA ILE A 212 3.49 4.08 3.10
C ILE A 212 4.89 3.49 3.27
N VAL A 213 5.79 3.80 2.34
CA VAL A 213 7.22 3.48 2.43
C VAL A 213 8.07 4.65 1.96
N VAL A 214 9.28 4.76 2.52
CA VAL A 214 10.24 5.82 2.21
C VAL A 214 11.46 5.28 1.46
N ASP A 215 12.01 6.10 0.58
CA ASP A 215 13.35 5.98 0.01
C ASP A 215 14.18 7.22 0.39
N PRO A 216 14.91 7.18 1.51
CA PRO A 216 15.74 8.30 1.93
C PRO A 216 17.15 8.30 1.30
N ALA A 217 17.44 7.39 0.36
CA ALA A 217 18.60 7.47 -0.51
C ALA A 217 18.30 8.34 -1.75
N ASN A 218 17.11 8.17 -2.35
CA ASN A 218 16.63 8.92 -3.51
C ASN A 218 15.71 10.12 -3.15
N ASN A 219 15.41 10.29 -1.86
CA ASN A 219 14.57 11.35 -1.27
C ASN A 219 13.07 11.31 -1.63
N PHE A 220 12.49 10.13 -1.86
CA PHE A 220 11.07 9.94 -2.19
C PHE A 220 10.28 9.19 -1.10
N MET A 221 8.95 9.32 -1.13
CA MET A 221 8.02 8.44 -0.43
C MET A 221 6.91 7.97 -1.38
N TYR A 222 6.38 6.79 -1.10
CA TYR A 222 5.38 6.10 -1.90
C TYR A 222 4.26 5.59 -0.99
N TRP A 223 2.99 5.76 -1.37
CA TRP A 223 1.87 5.29 -0.56
C TRP A 223 0.72 4.76 -1.39
N THR A 224 -0.14 3.97 -0.75
CA THR A 224 -1.41 3.48 -1.31
C THR A 224 -2.59 4.30 -0.80
N ASP A 225 -3.56 4.55 -1.69
CA ASP A 225 -4.88 5.08 -1.35
C ASP A 225 -5.95 4.11 -1.90
N TRP A 226 -6.84 3.63 -1.03
CA TRP A 226 -7.95 2.71 -1.38
C TRP A 226 -9.32 3.41 -1.32
N GLY A 227 -9.33 4.71 -1.61
CA GLY A 227 -10.50 5.50 -1.99
C GLY A 227 -11.32 4.92 -3.16
N ASP A 228 -12.33 5.66 -3.57
CA ASP A 228 -13.12 5.34 -4.76
C ASP A 228 -12.25 5.56 -6.03
N GLU A 229 -11.41 6.61 -6.03
CA GLU A 229 -10.25 6.75 -6.91
C GLU A 229 -8.98 6.14 -6.28
N ALA A 230 -8.97 4.81 -6.20
CA ALA A 230 -7.84 4.01 -5.69
C ALA A 230 -6.58 4.18 -6.55
N LYS A 231 -5.42 4.35 -5.90
CA LYS A 231 -4.16 4.74 -6.55
C LYS A 231 -2.92 4.37 -5.72
N ILE A 232 -1.77 4.27 -6.37
CA ILE A 232 -0.44 4.39 -5.74
C ILE A 232 0.12 5.73 -6.14
N GLU A 233 0.71 6.46 -5.19
CA GLU A 233 1.28 7.78 -5.42
C GLU A 233 2.74 7.85 -4.98
N LYS A 234 3.43 8.85 -5.51
CA LYS A 234 4.83 9.17 -5.25
C LYS A 234 4.95 10.66 -4.96
N SER A 235 5.77 11.05 -3.99
CA SER A 235 6.25 12.44 -3.84
C SER A 235 7.67 12.46 -3.28
N GLY A 236 8.30 13.63 -3.27
CA GLY A 236 9.46 13.85 -2.40
C GLY A 236 9.10 13.67 -0.92
N LEU A 237 10.09 13.34 -0.09
CA LEU A 237 9.94 13.22 1.38
C LEU A 237 9.52 14.56 2.05
N ASN A 238 9.79 15.68 1.41
CA ASN A 238 9.27 17.00 1.81
C ASN A 238 7.81 17.27 1.39
N GLY A 239 7.13 16.31 0.75
CA GLY A 239 5.77 16.45 0.21
C GLY A 239 5.68 17.16 -1.15
N ALA A 240 6.80 17.56 -1.75
CA ALA A 240 6.83 18.20 -3.08
C ALA A 240 6.75 17.19 -4.23
N ASP A 241 6.45 17.67 -5.44
CA ASP A 241 6.48 16.88 -6.68
C ASP A 241 5.64 15.59 -6.62
N ARG A 242 4.43 15.70 -6.07
CA ARG A 242 3.45 14.61 -5.96
C ARG A 242 2.88 14.22 -7.33
N VAL A 243 2.89 12.92 -7.62
CA VAL A 243 2.37 12.30 -8.85
C VAL A 243 1.68 10.98 -8.53
N ALA A 244 0.54 10.70 -9.17
CA ALA A 244 -0.07 9.36 -9.15
C ALA A 244 0.75 8.42 -10.04
N LEU A 245 1.32 7.37 -9.45
CA LEU A 245 2.22 6.41 -10.10
C LEU A 245 1.45 5.22 -10.70
N VAL A 246 0.35 4.80 -10.08
CA VAL A 246 -0.54 3.74 -10.58
C VAL A 246 -1.99 4.15 -10.39
N THR A 247 -2.74 4.24 -11.48
CA THR A 247 -4.17 4.62 -11.55
C THR A 247 -5.07 3.49 -12.07
N ASP A 248 -4.51 2.60 -12.88
CA ASP A 248 -5.26 1.58 -13.63
C ASP A 248 -5.10 0.19 -13.04
N ASN A 249 -6.08 -0.69 -13.23
CA ASN A 249 -6.07 -2.07 -12.73
C ASN A 249 -5.63 -2.16 -11.25
N ILE A 250 -6.28 -1.35 -10.41
CA ILE A 250 -6.02 -1.20 -8.97
C ILE A 250 -7.35 -0.91 -8.27
N LYS A 251 -7.58 -1.47 -7.09
CA LYS A 251 -8.88 -1.43 -6.38
C LYS A 251 -8.73 -1.30 -4.87
N TRP A 252 -8.13 -2.26 -4.17
CA TRP A 252 -7.84 -2.16 -2.72
C TRP A 252 -6.33 -2.41 -2.47
N PRO A 253 -5.46 -1.46 -2.87
CA PRO A 253 -4.02 -1.55 -2.64
C PRO A 253 -3.72 -1.38 -1.14
N ASN A 254 -3.58 -2.49 -0.42
CA ASN A 254 -3.50 -2.44 1.04
C ASN A 254 -2.08 -2.18 1.53
N GLY A 255 -1.12 -2.98 1.08
CA GLY A 255 0.27 -2.92 1.49
C GLY A 255 1.16 -2.58 0.31
N ILE A 256 2.20 -1.77 0.54
CA ILE A 256 3.28 -1.50 -0.42
C ILE A 256 4.64 -1.72 0.25
N THR A 257 5.61 -2.22 -0.50
CA THR A 257 6.99 -2.37 -0.03
C THR A 257 7.97 -2.01 -1.15
N LEU A 258 9.17 -1.57 -0.76
CA LEU A 258 10.22 -1.16 -1.69
C LEU A 258 11.39 -2.15 -1.63
N ASP A 259 11.82 -2.58 -2.81
CA ASP A 259 13.18 -3.04 -3.05
C ASP A 259 14.04 -1.84 -3.47
N MET A 260 14.99 -1.47 -2.59
CA MET A 260 15.90 -0.35 -2.82
C MET A 260 17.03 -0.67 -3.78
N VAL A 261 17.39 -1.96 -3.93
CA VAL A 261 18.44 -2.41 -4.85
C VAL A 261 17.92 -2.34 -6.28
N ASN A 262 16.83 -3.04 -6.57
CA ASN A 262 16.25 -3.09 -7.92
C ASN A 262 15.35 -1.88 -8.22
N GLN A 263 15.23 -0.91 -7.30
CA GLN A 263 14.37 0.28 -7.39
C GLN A 263 12.94 -0.07 -7.87
N ARG A 264 12.36 -1.10 -7.24
CA ARG A 264 11.11 -1.76 -7.64
C ARG A 264 10.15 -1.82 -6.46
N LEU A 265 8.94 -1.30 -6.65
CA LEU A 265 7.85 -1.36 -5.69
C LEU A 265 7.08 -2.67 -5.89
N TYR A 266 6.62 -3.27 -4.80
CA TYR A 266 5.69 -4.40 -4.79
C TYR A 266 4.49 -4.04 -3.93
N TRP A 267 3.28 -4.43 -4.33
CA TRP A 267 2.06 -4.19 -3.55
C TRP A 267 1.08 -5.36 -3.59
N VAL A 268 0.19 -5.42 -2.59
CA VAL A 268 -0.95 -6.35 -2.54
C VAL A 268 -2.26 -5.62 -2.83
N ASP A 269 -3.11 -6.20 -3.67
CA ASP A 269 -4.49 -5.73 -3.87
C ASP A 269 -5.50 -6.77 -3.37
N SER A 270 -6.22 -6.41 -2.29
CA SER A 270 -7.20 -7.29 -1.62
C SER A 270 -8.52 -7.47 -2.38
N LYS A 271 -8.78 -6.68 -3.42
CA LYS A 271 -10.00 -6.81 -4.25
C LYS A 271 -9.74 -7.54 -5.55
N MET A 272 -8.50 -7.49 -6.04
CA MET A 272 -8.05 -8.20 -7.23
C MET A 272 -7.37 -9.54 -6.92
N HIS A 273 -7.07 -9.83 -5.66
CA HIS A 273 -6.41 -11.07 -5.22
C HIS A 273 -5.01 -11.25 -5.84
N THR A 274 -4.25 -10.14 -5.90
CA THR A 274 -2.95 -10.08 -6.57
C THR A 274 -1.82 -9.54 -5.69
N VAL A 275 -0.61 -10.06 -5.93
CA VAL A 275 0.66 -9.34 -5.71
C VAL A 275 1.12 -8.78 -7.05
N SER A 276 1.49 -7.51 -7.10
CA SER A 276 2.00 -6.85 -8.32
C SER A 276 3.28 -6.07 -8.04
N SER A 277 4.07 -5.80 -9.08
CA SER A 277 5.32 -5.04 -9.01
C SER A 277 5.41 -3.99 -10.13
N ILE A 278 6.20 -2.94 -9.91
CA ILE A 278 6.46 -1.85 -10.86
C ILE A 278 7.79 -1.14 -10.51
N GLY A 279 8.50 -0.60 -11.49
CA GLY A 279 9.65 0.27 -11.23
C GLY A 279 9.22 1.58 -10.55
N VAL A 280 10.09 2.19 -9.73
CA VAL A 280 9.81 3.51 -9.11
C VAL A 280 9.63 4.66 -10.12
N ASN A 281 9.96 4.42 -11.39
CA ASN A 281 9.72 5.31 -12.52
C ASN A 281 8.31 5.16 -13.15
N GLY A 282 7.57 4.11 -12.80
CA GLY A 282 6.25 3.78 -13.38
C GLY A 282 6.29 2.78 -14.54
N GLU A 283 7.46 2.22 -14.86
CA GLU A 283 7.63 1.28 -15.99
C GLU A 283 7.77 -0.18 -15.50
N GLY A 284 7.77 -1.13 -16.43
CA GLY A 284 8.02 -2.55 -16.14
C GLY A 284 7.01 -3.17 -15.15
N ARG A 285 5.73 -2.78 -15.23
CA ARG A 285 4.67 -3.29 -14.37
C ARG A 285 4.38 -4.77 -14.67
N HIS A 286 4.38 -5.61 -13.63
CA HIS A 286 4.10 -7.05 -13.72
C HIS A 286 3.14 -7.50 -12.60
N THR A 287 2.27 -8.46 -12.87
CA THR A 287 1.41 -9.11 -11.86
C THR A 287 2.04 -10.44 -11.44
N LEU A 288 2.83 -10.42 -10.37
CA LEU A 288 3.62 -11.55 -9.91
C LEU A 288 2.77 -12.75 -9.44
N ILE A 289 1.67 -12.50 -8.72
CA ILE A 289 0.78 -13.56 -8.20
C ILE A 289 -0.66 -13.15 -8.44
N TYR A 290 -1.49 -14.10 -8.90
CA TYR A 290 -2.94 -14.06 -8.82
C TYR A 290 -3.41 -15.35 -8.13
N ASN A 291 -4.10 -15.25 -6.99
CA ASN A 291 -4.59 -16.43 -6.27
C ASN A 291 -5.73 -16.09 -5.30
N GLU A 292 -6.97 -16.37 -5.68
CA GLU A 292 -8.17 -16.10 -4.86
C GLU A 292 -8.13 -16.80 -3.49
N ASP A 293 -7.55 -18.01 -3.40
CA ASP A 293 -7.48 -18.80 -2.16
C ASP A 293 -6.34 -18.38 -1.22
N LYS A 294 -5.29 -17.71 -1.72
CA LYS A 294 -4.06 -17.38 -0.94
C LYS A 294 -3.80 -15.88 -0.81
N LEU A 295 -4.58 -15.07 -1.51
CA LEU A 295 -4.64 -13.61 -1.42
C LEU A 295 -6.10 -13.19 -1.17
N ALA A 296 -6.78 -13.89 -0.26
CA ALA A 296 -8.20 -13.70 0.05
C ALA A 296 -8.47 -12.32 0.69
N HIS A 297 -7.58 -11.86 1.58
CA HIS A 297 -7.57 -10.49 2.09
C HIS A 297 -6.16 -10.06 2.57
N PRO A 298 -5.17 -9.90 1.67
CA PRO A 298 -3.83 -9.48 2.02
C PRO A 298 -3.81 -8.03 2.53
N LEU A 299 -3.09 -7.79 3.64
CA LEU A 299 -2.96 -6.45 4.24
C LEU A 299 -1.59 -5.81 4.01
N SER A 300 -0.49 -6.46 4.40
CA SER A 300 0.87 -5.92 4.24
C SER A 300 1.82 -6.95 3.63
N LEU A 301 2.94 -6.49 3.09
CA LEU A 301 3.95 -7.33 2.46
C LEU A 301 5.37 -6.80 2.67
N ALA A 302 6.36 -7.69 2.59
CA ALA A 302 7.77 -7.35 2.59
C ALA A 302 8.55 -8.20 1.58
N VAL A 303 9.64 -7.65 1.02
CA VAL A 303 10.55 -8.36 0.09
C VAL A 303 11.98 -8.41 0.62
N PHE A 304 12.60 -9.58 0.50
CA PHE A 304 14.01 -9.85 0.86
C PHE A 304 14.55 -11.07 0.10
N GLU A 305 15.79 -11.00 -0.40
CA GLU A 305 16.43 -12.03 -1.24
C GLU A 305 15.53 -12.44 -2.43
N GLU A 306 15.36 -13.73 -2.73
CA GLU A 306 14.43 -14.21 -3.76
C GLU A 306 12.95 -14.26 -3.32
N LYS A 307 12.58 -13.74 -2.15
CA LYS A 307 11.24 -13.99 -1.55
C LYS A 307 10.42 -12.72 -1.32
N VAL A 308 9.12 -12.90 -1.54
CA VAL A 308 8.06 -11.99 -1.09
C VAL A 308 7.30 -12.66 0.05
N PHE A 309 6.96 -11.89 1.07
CA PHE A 309 6.22 -12.31 2.26
C PHE A 309 4.98 -11.42 2.40
N TRP A 310 3.83 -11.96 2.79
CA TRP A 310 2.62 -11.16 3.04
C TRP A 310 1.82 -11.66 4.23
N THR A 311 1.03 -10.77 4.82
CA THR A 311 -0.03 -11.11 5.78
C THR A 311 -1.37 -11.22 5.06
N ASP A 312 -2.19 -12.19 5.45
CA ASP A 312 -3.57 -12.33 4.97
C ASP A 312 -4.55 -12.45 6.15
N MET A 313 -5.62 -11.64 6.12
CA MET A 313 -6.66 -11.58 7.16
C MET A 313 -7.77 -12.61 6.99
N GLY A 314 -7.97 -13.14 5.77
CA GLY A 314 -8.92 -14.21 5.50
C GLY A 314 -8.37 -15.56 5.96
N ASP A 315 -7.14 -15.87 5.52
CA ASP A 315 -6.41 -17.08 5.91
C ASP A 315 -5.78 -16.96 7.32
N ARG A 316 -5.75 -15.76 7.90
CA ARG A 316 -5.19 -15.45 9.24
C ARG A 316 -3.74 -15.92 9.39
N ALA A 317 -2.92 -15.62 8.38
CA ALA A 317 -1.61 -16.21 8.19
C ALA A 317 -0.54 -15.19 7.74
N VAL A 318 0.73 -15.57 7.90
CA VAL A 318 1.86 -15.04 7.12
C VAL A 318 2.24 -16.08 6.09
N MET A 319 2.41 -15.67 4.82
CA MET A 319 2.84 -16.55 3.72
C MET A 319 4.13 -16.04 3.08
N SER A 320 4.75 -16.88 2.25
CA SER A 320 5.92 -16.56 1.42
C SER A 320 5.79 -17.16 0.02
N ALA A 321 6.32 -16.50 -1.00
CA ALA A 321 6.48 -17.04 -2.36
C ALA A 321 7.81 -16.58 -2.98
N ASN A 322 8.18 -17.17 -4.13
CA ASN A 322 9.27 -16.67 -4.97
C ASN A 322 8.89 -15.31 -5.59
N ARG A 323 9.76 -14.29 -5.44
CA ARG A 323 9.47 -12.90 -5.86
C ARG A 323 9.65 -12.62 -7.34
N LEU A 324 10.19 -13.58 -8.10
CA LEU A 324 10.41 -13.49 -9.54
C LEU A 324 9.34 -14.29 -10.30
N THR A 325 9.04 -15.51 -9.84
CA THR A 325 8.14 -16.44 -10.56
C THR A 325 6.74 -16.54 -9.96
N GLY A 326 6.49 -15.99 -8.76
CA GLY A 326 5.21 -16.07 -8.06
C GLY A 326 4.86 -17.46 -7.48
N ASN A 327 5.70 -18.46 -7.72
CA ASN A 327 5.49 -19.86 -7.30
C ASN A 327 5.97 -20.12 -5.86
N ASP A 328 5.90 -21.39 -5.44
CA ASP A 328 6.35 -21.88 -4.14
C ASP A 328 5.70 -21.18 -2.94
N ILE A 329 4.38 -20.96 -3.03
CA ILE A 329 3.57 -20.39 -1.94
C ILE A 329 3.61 -21.33 -0.73
N THR A 330 4.17 -20.86 0.38
CA THR A 330 4.15 -21.57 1.67
C THR A 330 3.57 -20.69 2.78
N VAL A 331 2.70 -21.26 3.62
CA VAL A 331 2.25 -20.62 4.88
C VAL A 331 3.39 -20.72 5.89
N LEU A 332 3.92 -19.59 6.36
CA LEU A 332 5.00 -19.51 7.36
C LEU A 332 4.47 -19.61 8.80
N ALA A 333 3.37 -18.91 9.08
CA ALA A 333 2.71 -18.88 10.38
C ALA A 333 1.18 -18.77 10.19
N GLU A 334 0.43 -19.40 11.08
CA GLU A 334 -1.03 -19.53 11.01
C GLU A 334 -1.71 -19.20 12.35
N ASP A 335 -3.04 -19.26 12.40
CA ASP A 335 -3.89 -18.97 13.56
C ASP A 335 -3.73 -17.55 14.16
N LEU A 336 -3.25 -16.59 13.38
CA LEU A 336 -2.99 -15.22 13.81
C LEU A 336 -4.28 -14.46 14.13
N MET A 337 -4.24 -13.49 15.05
CA MET A 337 -5.45 -12.76 15.46
C MET A 337 -5.81 -11.67 14.45
N GLN A 338 -4.91 -10.71 14.24
CA GLN A 338 -5.00 -9.67 13.21
C GLN A 338 -3.56 -9.35 12.77
N PRO A 339 -3.03 -10.02 11.73
CA PRO A 339 -1.73 -9.71 11.14
C PRO A 339 -1.86 -8.54 10.16
N GLU A 340 -1.90 -7.32 10.69
CA GLU A 340 -2.18 -6.12 9.89
C GLU A 340 -0.94 -5.60 9.15
N ASP A 341 0.26 -5.80 9.71
CA ASP A 341 1.51 -5.28 9.15
C ASP A 341 2.70 -6.23 9.34
N ILE A 342 3.67 -6.20 8.41
CA ILE A 342 4.85 -7.08 8.38
C ILE A 342 6.07 -6.39 7.75
N ILE A 343 7.22 -6.47 8.42
CA ILE A 343 8.50 -5.90 7.99
C ILE A 343 9.65 -6.90 8.16
N VAL A 344 10.73 -6.71 7.39
CA VAL A 344 11.96 -7.50 7.48
C VAL A 344 13.02 -6.76 8.29
N TYR A 345 13.43 -7.35 9.41
CA TYR A 345 14.57 -6.91 10.21
C TYR A 345 15.87 -7.44 9.60
N HIS A 346 16.55 -6.59 8.83
CA HIS A 346 17.89 -6.86 8.30
C HIS A 346 18.61 -5.55 7.95
N ASN A 347 19.93 -5.47 8.13
CA ASN A 347 20.71 -4.25 7.84
C ASN A 347 20.63 -3.85 6.35
N LEU A 348 20.65 -4.83 5.44
CA LEU A 348 20.53 -4.60 3.99
C LEU A 348 19.15 -4.03 3.54
N LYS A 349 18.14 -3.97 4.43
CA LYS A 349 16.89 -3.21 4.15
C LYS A 349 17.02 -1.72 4.44
N GLN A 350 18.05 -1.30 5.18
CA GLN A 350 18.27 0.08 5.60
C GLN A 350 19.75 0.50 5.38
N PRO A 351 20.18 0.67 4.12
CA PRO A 351 21.56 1.06 3.79
C PRO A 351 21.97 2.41 4.38
N ILE A 352 23.28 2.59 4.59
CA ILE A 352 23.86 3.81 5.17
C ILE A 352 23.84 4.93 4.12
N GLY A 353 22.92 5.88 4.26
CA GLY A 353 22.82 7.07 3.41
C GLY A 353 23.42 8.33 4.05
N LYS A 354 23.49 9.40 3.25
CA LYS A 354 24.05 10.68 3.68
C LYS A 354 22.95 11.68 4.07
N ASN A 355 22.84 11.94 5.38
CA ASN A 355 21.95 12.96 5.92
C ASN A 355 22.32 14.37 5.38
N TRP A 356 21.42 14.97 4.61
CA TRP A 356 21.65 16.31 4.03
C TRP A 356 21.44 17.46 5.03
N CYS A 357 20.67 17.22 6.10
CA CYS A 357 20.33 18.16 7.15
C CYS A 357 21.43 18.32 8.24
N THR A 358 22.54 17.59 8.13
CA THR A 358 23.75 17.78 8.96
C THR A 358 24.97 18.25 8.15
N GLU A 359 24.81 18.51 6.84
CA GLU A 359 25.92 18.94 5.97
C GLU A 359 26.41 20.37 6.33
N LYS A 360 27.74 20.56 6.38
CA LYS A 360 28.43 21.87 6.50
C LYS A 360 28.22 22.64 7.84
N ASN A 361 28.24 21.94 8.98
CA ASN A 361 28.20 22.52 10.33
C ASN A 361 26.93 23.31 10.70
N PHE A 362 25.90 23.33 9.85
CA PHE A 362 24.60 23.91 10.20
C PHE A 362 23.72 22.84 10.85
N VAL A 363 23.37 23.03 12.12
CA VAL A 363 22.38 22.20 12.81
C VAL A 363 21.04 22.26 12.05
N ASN A 364 20.42 21.10 11.79
CA ASN A 364 19.10 21.01 11.15
C ASN A 364 19.04 21.70 9.76
N GLY A 365 20.13 21.65 8.99
CA GLY A 365 20.30 22.37 7.73
C GLY A 365 20.27 23.90 7.86
N GLY A 366 20.22 24.44 9.08
CA GLY A 366 19.90 25.83 9.38
C GLY A 366 18.42 26.20 9.14
N CYS A 367 17.51 25.21 9.22
CA CYS A 367 16.07 25.40 9.26
C CYS A 367 15.60 25.63 10.71
N GLU A 368 14.62 26.52 10.94
CA GLU A 368 14.12 26.82 12.28
C GLU A 368 13.32 25.67 12.91
N PHE A 369 12.52 24.96 12.10
CA PHE A 369 11.66 23.87 12.57
C PHE A 369 12.08 22.52 11.97
N LEU A 370 11.48 22.06 10.87
CA LEU A 370 11.87 20.81 10.21
C LEU A 370 12.83 21.07 9.04
N CYS A 371 13.74 20.13 8.82
CA CYS A 371 14.56 20.01 7.62
C CYS A 371 14.20 18.67 6.97
N LEU A 372 13.65 18.70 5.76
CA LEU A 372 13.16 17.51 5.06
C LEU A 372 13.95 17.34 3.75
N PRO A 373 14.47 16.13 3.44
CA PRO A 373 15.11 15.86 2.16
C PRO A 373 14.14 16.09 0.98
N ALA A 374 14.67 16.59 -0.13
CA ALA A 374 13.89 17.01 -1.29
C ALA A 374 14.23 16.17 -2.54
N PRO A 375 13.29 15.96 -3.48
CA PRO A 375 13.44 14.96 -4.54
C PRO A 375 14.49 15.38 -5.58
N GLN A 376 15.42 14.47 -5.90
CA GLN A 376 16.55 14.75 -6.80
C GLN A 376 16.18 14.54 -8.28
N ILE A 377 15.17 15.27 -8.74
CA ILE A 377 14.61 15.21 -10.11
C ILE A 377 15.63 15.66 -11.17
N ASN A 378 16.50 16.62 -10.85
CA ASN A 378 17.55 17.08 -11.77
C ASN A 378 18.77 17.65 -11.01
N GLN A 379 19.85 17.95 -11.72
CA GLN A 379 21.13 18.42 -11.15
C GLN A 379 21.04 19.74 -10.35
N HIS A 380 19.94 20.50 -10.48
CA HIS A 380 19.69 21.74 -9.75
C HIS A 380 18.64 21.57 -8.63
N SER A 381 18.12 20.37 -8.39
CA SER A 381 17.24 20.09 -7.24
C SER A 381 17.92 20.51 -5.93
N PRO A 382 17.21 21.19 -5.00
CA PRO A 382 17.73 21.36 -3.65
C PRO A 382 17.84 19.99 -2.97
N LYS A 383 18.86 19.79 -2.13
CA LYS A 383 19.03 18.54 -1.35
C LYS A 383 17.97 18.36 -0.27
N TYR A 384 17.56 19.48 0.34
CA TYR A 384 16.58 19.55 1.42
C TYR A 384 15.82 20.88 1.34
N THR A 385 14.67 20.93 1.99
CA THR A 385 13.85 22.13 2.16
C THR A 385 13.44 22.29 3.62
N CYS A 386 13.41 23.52 4.12
CA CYS A 386 12.90 23.82 5.45
C CYS A 386 11.37 23.80 5.46
N ALA A 387 10.76 23.21 6.50
CA ALA A 387 9.32 23.11 6.66
C ALA A 387 8.87 23.62 8.04
N CYS A 388 7.67 24.20 8.10
CA CYS A 388 7.13 24.90 9.27
C CYS A 388 5.88 24.20 9.87
N PRO A 389 5.56 24.47 11.15
CA PRO A 389 4.34 23.97 11.79
C PRO A 389 3.08 24.33 11.00
N ASP A 390 2.01 23.55 11.15
CA ASP A 390 0.81 23.64 10.29
C ASP A 390 -0.01 24.93 10.41
N HIS A 391 0.38 25.85 11.30
CA HIS A 391 -0.22 27.18 11.48
C HIS A 391 0.73 28.32 11.10
N MET A 392 1.87 28.00 10.47
CA MET A 392 2.93 28.93 10.10
C MET A 392 3.40 28.71 8.66
N THR A 393 3.83 29.78 8.00
CA THR A 393 4.37 29.75 6.64
C THR A 393 5.87 29.96 6.66
N LEU A 394 6.59 29.40 5.68
CA LEU A 394 8.02 29.64 5.52
C LEU A 394 8.27 31.10 5.12
N GLY A 395 9.26 31.74 5.75
CA GLY A 395 9.66 33.12 5.48
C GLY A 395 10.44 33.29 4.18
N LEU A 396 10.64 34.55 3.77
CA LEU A 396 11.40 34.91 2.56
C LEU A 396 12.89 34.54 2.61
N ASP A 397 13.42 34.15 3.78
CA ASP A 397 14.76 33.59 3.94
C ASP A 397 14.83 32.07 3.67
N MET A 398 13.69 31.44 3.34
CA MET A 398 13.49 30.01 3.12
C MET A 398 13.93 29.13 4.30
N ARG A 399 13.98 29.69 5.52
CA ARG A 399 14.58 29.04 6.71
C ARG A 399 13.77 29.20 7.98
N LYS A 400 13.19 30.37 8.18
CA LYS A 400 12.41 30.72 9.37
C LYS A 400 10.92 30.56 9.17
N CYS A 401 10.19 30.39 10.26
CA CYS A 401 8.74 30.27 10.26
C CYS A 401 8.12 31.61 10.69
N VAL A 402 7.27 32.15 9.84
CA VAL A 402 6.46 33.34 10.15
C VAL A 402 5.01 32.94 10.37
N ALA A 403 4.29 33.69 11.20
CA ALA A 403 2.85 33.50 11.34
C ALA A 403 2.17 33.67 9.97
N ALA A 404 1.25 32.78 9.62
CA ALA A 404 0.53 32.85 8.35
C ALA A 404 -0.16 34.23 8.24
N PRO A 405 -0.09 34.91 7.07
CA PRO A 405 -0.65 36.24 6.91
C PRO A 405 -2.16 36.19 7.12
N THR A 406 -2.64 36.81 8.19
CA THR A 406 -4.07 36.83 8.52
C THR A 406 -4.83 37.64 7.47
N THR A 407 -5.53 36.93 6.59
CA THR A 407 -6.54 37.45 5.67
C THR A 407 -7.73 37.96 6.46
N THR A 408 -7.49 39.09 7.12
CA THR A 408 -8.50 39.95 7.74
C THR A 408 -9.36 40.53 6.62
N ALA A 409 -10.38 39.77 6.23
CA ALA A 409 -11.47 40.28 5.41
C ALA A 409 -11.95 41.59 6.05
N PRO A 410 -11.88 42.73 5.34
CA PRO A 410 -12.09 44.03 5.95
C PRO A 410 -13.51 44.10 6.51
N SER A 411 -13.63 44.27 7.82
CA SER A 411 -14.92 44.24 8.50
C SER A 411 -15.78 45.43 8.06
N THR A 412 -16.73 45.16 7.16
CA THR A 412 -17.73 46.11 6.68
C THR A 412 -18.72 46.43 7.80
N THR A 413 -18.25 47.26 8.73
CA THR A 413 -19.04 47.83 9.82
C THR A 413 -20.29 48.51 9.22
N PRO A 414 -21.51 48.07 9.57
CA PRO A 414 -22.72 48.70 9.05
C PRO A 414 -22.81 50.15 9.52
N LYS A 415 -22.63 51.10 8.61
CA LYS A 415 -22.83 52.52 8.93
C LYS A 415 -24.31 52.75 9.20
N ILE A 416 -24.63 53.01 10.48
CA ILE A 416 -25.97 53.37 10.93
C ILE A 416 -26.42 54.63 10.16
N ALA A 417 -27.55 54.53 9.46
CA ALA A 417 -28.13 55.65 8.74
C ALA A 417 -28.81 56.64 9.71
N ALA A 418 -28.58 57.94 9.49
CA ALA A 418 -29.25 59.00 10.25
C ALA A 418 -30.73 59.15 9.85
N PRO A 419 -31.62 59.59 10.75
CA PRO A 419 -33.07 59.61 10.50
C PRO A 419 -33.53 60.70 9.53
N ILE A 420 -34.56 60.39 8.75
CA ILE A 420 -35.19 61.29 7.77
C ILE A 420 -36.26 62.17 8.46
N PRO A 421 -36.30 63.50 8.25
CA PRO A 421 -37.38 64.36 8.78
C PRO A 421 -38.73 64.12 8.08
N THR A 422 -39.82 64.22 8.85
CA THR A 422 -41.18 63.98 8.37
C THR A 422 -41.79 65.19 7.63
N ARG A 423 -42.64 64.92 6.64
CA ARG A 423 -43.65 65.89 6.16
C ARG A 423 -44.93 65.18 5.70
N ALA A 424 -46.07 65.81 5.98
CA ALA A 424 -47.43 65.33 5.70
C ALA A 424 -48.33 66.56 5.38
N PRO A 425 -49.65 66.42 5.16
CA PRO A 425 -50.28 65.62 4.10
C PRO A 425 -51.48 66.33 3.39
N THR A 426 -51.84 65.96 2.15
CA THR A 426 -53.23 66.18 1.64
C THR A 426 -53.63 65.34 0.40
N LYS A 427 -54.74 64.58 0.55
CA LYS A 427 -55.95 64.44 -0.34
C LYS A 427 -55.79 64.55 -1.88
N GLN A 428 -56.06 63.49 -2.69
CA GLN A 428 -57.36 62.90 -3.13
C GLN A 428 -58.06 63.64 -4.31
N PRO A 429 -58.93 62.99 -5.13
CA PRO A 429 -58.94 61.60 -5.66
C PRO A 429 -59.42 61.50 -7.15
N ALA A 430 -59.72 60.27 -7.62
CA ALA A 430 -60.61 59.84 -8.74
C ALA A 430 -59.96 59.07 -9.93
N GLY A 431 -60.73 58.15 -10.54
CA GLY A 431 -60.43 57.39 -11.77
C GLY A 431 -61.47 57.67 -12.88
N PRO A 432 -61.97 56.71 -13.69
CA PRO A 432 -61.67 55.26 -13.73
C PRO A 432 -61.62 54.64 -15.17
N THR A 433 -61.59 53.29 -15.23
CA THR A 433 -62.10 52.41 -16.32
C THR A 433 -61.36 52.20 -17.66
N SER A 434 -61.59 50.97 -18.13
CA SER A 434 -61.36 50.25 -19.40
C SER A 434 -61.71 51.00 -20.72
N THR A 435 -61.46 50.50 -21.95
CA THR A 435 -61.46 49.09 -22.42
C THR A 435 -60.73 48.88 -23.77
N THR A 436 -60.23 47.66 -24.00
CA THR A 436 -59.93 46.93 -25.25
C THR A 436 -60.17 47.57 -26.64
N THR A 437 -59.13 47.61 -27.49
CA THR A 437 -59.18 47.06 -28.87
C THR A 437 -57.81 46.67 -29.47
N THR A 438 -57.88 45.62 -30.29
CA THR A 438 -57.06 45.12 -31.42
C THR A 438 -56.45 46.21 -32.34
N THR A 439 -55.47 45.98 -33.26
CA THR A 439 -55.27 44.81 -34.16
C THR A 439 -53.85 44.76 -34.82
N THR A 440 -53.34 43.54 -35.08
CA THR A 440 -52.51 43.05 -36.23
C THR A 440 -51.30 43.82 -36.87
N THR A 441 -50.18 43.08 -36.96
CA THR A 441 -49.24 42.88 -38.11
C THR A 441 -48.43 44.01 -38.77
N THR A 442 -47.11 43.80 -38.91
CA THR A 442 -46.33 43.57 -40.19
C THR A 442 -44.81 43.58 -39.87
N THR A 443 -44.01 42.50 -40.00
CA THR A 443 -43.38 41.87 -41.19
C THR A 443 -42.29 42.67 -41.94
N SER A 444 -41.01 42.42 -41.61
CA SER A 444 -39.89 42.22 -42.56
C SER A 444 -38.63 41.77 -41.77
N SER A 445 -37.81 40.77 -42.11
CA SER A 445 -37.35 40.15 -43.37
C SER A 445 -35.97 40.64 -43.83
N ALA A 446 -34.89 39.95 -43.41
CA ALA A 446 -33.58 39.95 -44.06
C ALA A 446 -32.87 38.58 -43.83
N ARG A 447 -32.08 38.11 -44.80
CA ARG A 447 -31.49 36.75 -44.88
C ARG A 447 -30.20 36.79 -45.70
N ARG A 448 -29.18 35.99 -45.35
CA ARG A 448 -28.12 35.32 -46.19
C ARG A 448 -26.75 35.24 -45.48
N VAL A 449 -25.87 34.25 -45.72
CA VAL A 449 -26.02 32.86 -46.25
C VAL A 449 -24.75 32.02 -45.91
N GLN A 450 -24.82 30.68 -46.00
CA GLN A 450 -23.69 29.73 -45.90
C GLN A 450 -23.09 29.37 -47.28
N PRO A 451 -21.92 28.68 -47.31
CA PRO A 451 -21.84 27.27 -47.80
C PRO A 451 -21.28 26.30 -46.72
N GLN A 452 -21.49 24.97 -46.66
CA GLN A 452 -21.88 23.88 -47.61
C GLN A 452 -20.83 23.52 -48.68
N ASP A 453 -20.63 22.29 -49.17
CA ASP A 453 -21.10 20.91 -48.86
C ASP A 453 -20.28 19.89 -49.70
N PRO A 454 -20.45 18.54 -49.61
CA PRO A 454 -21.16 17.69 -48.64
C PRO A 454 -20.17 16.63 -48.05
N ASP A 455 -20.24 15.27 -48.06
CA ASP A 455 -21.17 14.16 -48.43
C ASP A 455 -20.61 12.85 -47.77
N ARG A 456 -21.26 11.67 -47.60
CA ARG A 456 -22.65 11.25 -47.27
C ARG A 456 -22.78 9.71 -47.31
N SER A 457 -23.33 9.07 -46.28
CA SER A 457 -24.04 7.77 -46.39
C SER A 457 -25.06 7.61 -45.25
N ALA A 458 -26.12 6.82 -45.44
CA ALA A 458 -27.26 6.78 -44.52
C ALA A 458 -28.10 5.50 -44.62
N THR A 459 -28.79 5.17 -43.52
CA THR A 459 -30.01 4.33 -43.49
C THR A 459 -30.96 4.83 -42.40
N THR A 460 -32.26 4.68 -42.63
CA THR A 460 -33.35 5.32 -41.87
C THR A 460 -34.17 4.33 -41.05
N HIS A 461 -34.73 4.76 -39.91
CA HIS A 461 -36.19 4.79 -39.73
C HIS A 461 -36.63 5.61 -38.49
N SER A 462 -37.75 6.33 -38.64
CA SER A 462 -38.57 6.95 -37.58
C SER A 462 -40.06 6.71 -37.93
N PRO A 463 -41.03 6.89 -37.01
CA PRO A 463 -41.52 8.20 -36.52
C PRO A 463 -41.30 8.38 -34.99
N GLN A 464 -41.27 9.59 -34.38
CA GLN A 464 -42.33 10.61 -34.19
C GLN A 464 -43.55 10.10 -33.37
N GLU A 465 -44.15 10.87 -32.43
CA GLU A 465 -44.12 12.34 -32.28
C GLU A 465 -44.25 12.88 -30.82
N THR A 466 -44.27 14.22 -30.71
CA THR A 466 -44.24 15.14 -29.54
C THR A 466 -45.40 14.99 -28.50
N ALA A 467 -45.42 15.61 -27.29
CA ALA A 467 -45.08 17.02 -26.98
C ALA A 467 -44.88 17.43 -25.49
N VAL A 468 -44.16 18.57 -25.33
CA VAL A 468 -44.17 19.67 -24.32
C VAL A 468 -45.31 19.63 -23.27
N THR A 469 -45.19 19.91 -21.95
CA THR A 469 -44.54 20.98 -21.13
C THR A 469 -44.25 20.47 -19.68
N GLY A 470 -43.53 21.13 -18.77
CA GLY A 470 -42.88 22.45 -18.81
C GLY A 470 -43.22 23.44 -17.66
N GLN A 471 -43.30 23.03 -16.39
CA GLN A 471 -43.31 23.97 -15.25
C GLN A 471 -42.83 23.37 -13.90
N SER A 472 -42.51 24.24 -12.93
CA SER A 472 -41.84 23.91 -11.66
C SER A 472 -42.79 23.46 -10.53
N GLY A 473 -42.34 22.55 -9.67
CA GLY A 473 -43.04 22.11 -8.46
C GLY A 473 -42.09 21.47 -7.45
N TYR A 474 -42.29 21.76 -6.15
CA TYR A 474 -41.45 21.25 -5.06
C TYR A 474 -41.62 19.74 -4.87
N VAL A 475 -40.52 19.01 -4.69
CA VAL A 475 -40.54 17.59 -4.31
C VAL A 475 -40.91 17.46 -2.83
N ALA A 476 -42.15 17.09 -2.55
CA ALA A 476 -42.57 16.64 -1.23
C ALA A 476 -42.18 15.17 -1.02
N MET A 477 -41.80 14.80 0.20
CA MET A 477 -41.53 13.40 0.56
C MET A 477 -42.79 12.54 0.35
N PRO A 478 -42.67 11.32 -0.21
CA PRO A 478 -43.80 10.41 -0.31
C PRO A 478 -44.20 9.94 1.10
N LYS A 479 -45.47 10.14 1.46
CA LYS A 479 -46.04 9.45 2.62
C LYS A 479 -46.09 7.95 2.34
N VAL A 480 -45.66 7.14 3.31
CA VAL A 480 -45.84 5.69 3.26
C VAL A 480 -47.34 5.41 3.13
N ALA A 481 -47.74 4.74 2.05
CA ALA A 481 -49.11 4.26 1.89
C ALA A 481 -49.34 3.05 2.81
N GLU A 482 -50.38 3.10 3.63
CA GLU A 482 -50.80 1.94 4.42
C GLU A 482 -51.21 0.80 3.48
N ALA A 483 -50.42 -0.28 3.48
CA ALA A 483 -50.71 -1.44 2.66
C ALA A 483 -52.04 -2.07 3.13
N SER A 484 -53.00 -2.19 2.20
CA SER A 484 -54.31 -2.76 2.51
C SER A 484 -54.18 -4.17 3.12
N HIS A 485 -55.03 -4.50 4.09
CA HIS A 485 -54.95 -5.75 4.87
C HIS A 485 -54.85 -7.02 4.00
N HIS A 486 -55.45 -7.02 2.80
CA HIS A 486 -55.35 -8.14 1.86
C HIS A 486 -53.92 -8.38 1.35
N THR A 487 -53.13 -7.33 1.12
CA THR A 487 -51.73 -7.42 0.65
C THR A 487 -50.85 -8.12 1.70
N VAL A 488 -51.04 -7.78 2.98
CA VAL A 488 -50.33 -8.42 4.10
C VAL A 488 -50.73 -9.89 4.23
N LEU A 489 -52.04 -10.18 4.15
CA LEU A 489 -52.56 -11.54 4.33
C LEU A 489 -52.18 -12.51 3.19
N TYR A 490 -52.23 -12.06 1.93
CA TYR A 490 -52.07 -12.93 0.76
C TYR A 490 -50.68 -12.91 0.13
N ILE A 491 -49.80 -11.95 0.46
CA ILE A 491 -48.43 -11.89 -0.08
C ILE A 491 -47.38 -12.03 1.02
N VAL A 492 -47.50 -11.29 2.13
CA VAL A 492 -46.47 -11.29 3.18
C VAL A 492 -46.49 -12.58 4.01
N LEU A 493 -47.67 -13.10 4.40
CA LEU A 493 -47.74 -14.35 5.18
C LEU A 493 -47.18 -15.58 4.42
N PRO A 494 -47.48 -15.83 3.13
CA PRO A 494 -46.85 -16.92 2.39
C PRO A 494 -45.32 -16.81 2.28
N ILE A 495 -44.80 -15.60 2.05
CA ILE A 495 -43.34 -15.36 2.00
C ILE A 495 -42.70 -15.65 3.37
N MET A 496 -43.30 -15.16 4.46
CA MET A 496 -42.82 -15.45 5.83
C MET A 496 -42.86 -16.95 6.15
N MET A 497 -43.92 -17.67 5.75
CA MET A 497 -43.99 -19.13 5.84
C MET A 497 -42.84 -19.80 5.09
N MET A 498 -42.58 -19.41 3.85
CA MET A 498 -41.51 -19.99 3.04
C MET A 498 -40.12 -19.72 3.63
N CYS A 499 -39.88 -18.51 4.16
CA CYS A 499 -38.64 -18.17 4.85
C CYS A 499 -38.44 -18.99 6.14
N LEU A 500 -39.51 -19.24 6.91
CA LEU A 500 -39.44 -20.10 8.10
C LEU A 500 -39.18 -21.57 7.74
N VAL A 501 -39.74 -22.07 6.64
CA VAL A 501 -39.45 -23.43 6.14
C VAL A 501 -38.00 -23.54 5.67
N LEU A 502 -37.47 -22.56 4.93
CA LEU A 502 -36.06 -22.52 4.55
C LEU A 502 -35.12 -22.45 5.76
N PHE A 503 -35.44 -21.61 6.76
CA PHE A 503 -34.65 -21.52 7.99
C PHE A 503 -34.66 -22.84 8.78
N GLY A 504 -35.82 -23.49 8.87
CA GLY A 504 -35.95 -24.84 9.45
C GLY A 504 -35.12 -25.88 8.69
N ALA A 505 -35.11 -25.85 7.36
CA ALA A 505 -34.30 -26.73 6.52
C ALA A 505 -32.79 -26.49 6.73
N VAL A 506 -32.34 -25.23 6.85
CA VAL A 506 -30.95 -24.87 7.15
C VAL A 506 -30.53 -25.35 8.55
N LEU A 507 -31.41 -25.23 9.56
CA LEU A 507 -31.14 -25.75 10.91
C LEU A 507 -31.08 -27.28 10.93
N LEU A 508 -31.98 -27.97 10.21
CA LEU A 508 -31.96 -29.43 10.06
C LEU A 508 -30.70 -29.90 9.32
N TRP A 509 -30.29 -29.22 8.24
CA TRP A 509 -29.05 -29.50 7.53
C TRP A 509 -27.82 -29.26 8.41
N ARG A 510 -27.78 -28.17 9.19
CA ARG A 510 -26.70 -27.89 10.14
C ARG A 510 -26.62 -28.95 11.24
N HIS A 511 -27.76 -29.39 11.77
CA HIS A 511 -27.82 -30.46 12.78
C HIS A 511 -27.41 -31.83 12.20
N TRP A 512 -27.86 -32.15 10.98
CA TRP A 512 -27.43 -33.35 10.26
C TRP A 512 -25.92 -33.34 9.97
N ARG A 513 -25.38 -32.21 9.50
CA ARG A 513 -23.94 -32.03 9.27
C ARG A 513 -23.16 -32.25 10.56
N LEU A 514 -23.54 -31.59 11.67
CA LEU A 514 -22.91 -31.76 12.98
C LEU A 514 -23.00 -33.20 13.52
N LYS A 515 -24.07 -33.93 13.20
CA LYS A 515 -24.25 -35.33 13.63
C LYS A 515 -23.45 -36.33 12.78
N ASN A 516 -23.22 -36.01 11.50
CA ASN A 516 -22.43 -36.82 10.58
C ASN A 516 -20.92 -36.46 10.57
N THR A 517 -20.52 -35.30 11.08
CA THR A 517 -19.11 -34.98 11.36
C THR A 517 -18.68 -35.54 12.71
N ASN A 518 -18.50 -36.86 12.79
CA ASN A 518 -17.75 -37.52 13.86
C ASN A 518 -16.51 -38.20 13.28
N THR A 519 -15.39 -38.03 13.99
CA THR A 519 -14.16 -38.85 13.88
C THR A 519 -13.62 -39.12 12.47
N ILE A 520 -12.78 -38.20 11.97
CA ILE A 520 -11.58 -38.64 11.24
C ILE A 520 -10.55 -39.04 12.31
N HIS A 521 -10.38 -40.34 12.55
CA HIS A 521 -9.30 -40.85 13.39
C HIS A 521 -7.97 -40.66 12.64
N PHE A 522 -7.05 -39.90 13.22
CA PHE A 522 -5.63 -40.00 12.90
C PHE A 522 -4.91 -40.69 14.06
N ASP A 523 -4.92 -42.03 14.02
CA ASP A 523 -4.10 -42.83 14.92
C ASP A 523 -2.63 -42.68 14.51
N ASN A 524 -1.89 -41.80 15.19
CA ASN A 524 -0.46 -41.56 14.96
C ASN A 524 0.38 -42.16 16.11
N PRO A 525 0.97 -43.37 15.94
CA PRO A 525 1.49 -44.18 17.04
C PRO A 525 2.93 -43.79 17.44
N VAL A 526 3.14 -42.53 17.86
CA VAL A 526 4.47 -42.03 18.31
C VAL A 526 4.44 -41.43 19.72
N TYR A 527 3.29 -40.99 20.24
CA TYR A 527 3.17 -40.29 21.54
C TYR A 527 2.47 -41.10 22.66
N GLN A 528 2.71 -42.41 22.74
CA GLN A 528 2.34 -43.22 23.92
C GLN A 528 3.57 -43.92 24.53
N LYS A 529 4.44 -43.13 25.17
CA LYS A 529 5.37 -43.57 26.24
C LYS A 529 6.06 -42.37 26.89
N THR A 530 5.52 -41.89 28.02
CA THR A 530 6.25 -41.17 29.11
C THR A 530 5.35 -40.69 30.27
N THR A 531 4.02 -40.73 30.17
CA THR A 531 3.12 -39.97 31.07
C THR A 531 2.17 -40.78 31.98
N GLU A 532 2.47 -42.06 32.28
CA GLU A 532 1.69 -42.84 33.27
C GLU A 532 2.51 -43.43 34.44
N ASP A 533 3.85 -43.47 34.35
CA ASP A 533 4.74 -44.05 35.37
C ASP A 533 5.49 -42.99 36.22
N GLU A 534 4.79 -42.01 36.83
CA GLU A 534 5.36 -41.28 38.00
C GLU A 534 4.34 -40.57 38.93
N LEU A 535 3.12 -41.11 39.13
CA LEU A 535 2.10 -40.46 39.99
C LEU A 535 1.62 -41.27 41.21
N HIS A 536 2.47 -42.15 41.74
CA HIS A 536 2.29 -42.73 43.08
C HIS A 536 3.62 -42.96 43.81
N ILE A 537 3.95 -42.10 44.80
CA ILE A 537 4.49 -42.51 46.12
C ILE A 537 4.50 -41.35 47.15
N CYS A 538 4.02 -41.65 48.35
CA CYS A 538 4.26 -41.04 49.67
C CYS A 538 4.43 -39.51 49.84
N ARG A 539 3.29 -38.86 50.04
CA ARG A 539 3.07 -37.80 51.06
C ARG A 539 3.70 -38.13 52.43
N ASN A 540 4.76 -37.43 52.87
CA ASN A 540 4.81 -36.65 54.14
C ASN A 540 6.21 -36.14 54.58
N HIS A 541 6.21 -34.91 55.10
CA HIS A 541 7.07 -34.33 56.17
C HIS A 541 8.57 -33.98 55.99
N SER A 542 8.91 -32.89 56.70
CA SER A 542 10.20 -32.45 57.28
C SER A 542 11.37 -32.02 56.38
N GLN A 543 11.51 -30.70 56.32
CA GLN A 543 12.74 -29.92 56.58
C GLN A 543 13.88 -29.83 55.56
N ASP A 544 14.56 -28.68 55.72
CA ASP A 544 15.85 -28.24 55.22
C ASP A 544 16.02 -28.07 53.70
N GLY A 545 16.47 -26.88 53.31
CA GLY A 545 16.52 -26.42 51.92
C GLY A 545 17.92 -26.50 51.29
N TYR A 546 17.99 -26.28 49.97
CA TYR A 546 19.23 -26.37 49.20
C TYR A 546 19.53 -25.08 48.42
N THR A 547 20.82 -24.79 48.29
CA THR A 547 21.39 -23.61 47.63
C THR A 547 21.74 -23.85 46.17
N TYR A 548 21.77 -22.79 45.37
CA TYR A 548 22.21 -22.82 43.98
C TYR A 548 23.74 -22.97 43.86
N PRO A 549 24.25 -23.85 42.97
CA PRO A 549 25.65 -23.80 42.53
C PRO A 549 25.83 -22.77 41.39
N GLN A 550 26.98 -22.09 41.36
CA GLN A 550 27.34 -21.17 40.27
C GLN A 550 27.81 -21.92 39.01
N ARG A 551 27.69 -21.27 37.85
CA ARG A 551 28.22 -21.73 36.56
C ARG A 551 29.52 -20.99 36.26
N GLN A 552 30.64 -21.70 36.09
CA GLN A 552 31.90 -21.08 35.67
C GLN A 552 31.85 -20.68 34.18
N MET A 553 32.49 -19.56 33.86
CA MET A 553 32.93 -19.24 32.49
C MET A 553 34.24 -19.97 32.19
N VAL A 554 34.46 -20.32 30.93
CA VAL A 554 35.76 -20.77 30.39
C VAL A 554 36.02 -19.97 29.12
N SER A 555 37.20 -19.34 29.06
CA SER A 555 37.71 -18.63 27.88
C SER A 555 38.35 -19.61 26.89
N LEU A 556 38.30 -19.28 25.60
CA LEU A 556 39.01 -19.97 24.53
C LEU A 556 40.04 -19.01 23.94
N GLU A 557 41.31 -19.38 24.04
CA GLU A 557 42.44 -18.67 23.45
C GLU A 557 43.55 -19.71 23.18
N GLU A 558 44.42 -19.43 22.19
CA GLU A 558 45.57 -20.23 21.76
C GLU A 558 45.33 -21.67 21.26
N ASP A 559 45.46 -21.87 19.93
CA ASP A 559 46.43 -22.85 19.39
C ASP A 559 46.67 -22.61 17.88
N LEU A 560 47.86 -22.13 17.51
CA LEU A 560 48.36 -22.12 16.12
C LEU A 560 49.88 -21.84 16.10
N ALA A 561 50.66 -22.85 15.71
CA ALA A 561 52.12 -22.83 15.56
C ALA A 561 52.57 -23.75 14.42
#